data_AF-A0A117QJX8-F1
#
_entry.id   AF-A0A117QJX8-F1
#
_cell.length_a   1.000
_cell.length_b   1.000
_cell.length_c   1.000
_cell.angle_alpha   90.00
_cell.angle_beta   90.00
_cell.angle_gamma   90.00
#
_symmetry.space_group_name_H-M   'P 1'
#
loop_
_entity.id
_entity.type
_entity.pdbx_description
1 polymer ?
#
loop_
_entity_poly.entity_id
_entity_poly.type
_entity_poly.pdbx_seq_one_letter_code
_entity_poly.pdbx_strand_id
1 'polypeptide(L)'
;MPIYLPAPKAPAGGPDGKGWNRLSLNSHGGFPAQCALRPRRWGALLESHDTRRARWGGFGPCVNRGNCDDCPVRAALREQCTLVPVNAPRVLVRCEPVFASKALFGGPDGWRLWVTTGPDDQGYRERQKRPWSWEDATRVHGWDLGRPYLDEHGEGFWLERTTRIPAWGCAITTRTRPSSVRHAFRVSGTRVALLHHHGGCAHGEELLNAISHACPGPDGADENRVPVHWRQAAEMTPPAAGDLRFGVDVRTMSVKIVAVDGPRRELARLTLTGSGWTADRVRAAGEALRTYLDH
;
A
#
# COMPACT_ATOMS: atom_id res chain seq x y z
N MET A 1 -19.18 16.86 -6.06
CA MET A 1 -18.78 15.45 -6.26
C MET A 1 -19.87 14.57 -5.64
N PRO A 2 -20.50 13.62 -6.37
CA PRO A 2 -21.63 12.88 -5.81
C PRO A 2 -21.16 11.82 -4.81
N ILE A 3 -21.20 12.17 -3.52
CA ILE A 3 -21.02 11.20 -2.43
C ILE A 3 -22.33 10.46 -2.15
N TYR A 4 -23.45 11.15 -2.34
CA TYR A 4 -24.79 10.60 -2.25
C TYR A 4 -25.19 9.93 -3.58
N LEU A 5 -25.56 8.65 -3.51
CA LEU A 5 -25.95 7.85 -4.65
C LEU A 5 -27.45 7.48 -4.50
N PRO A 6 -28.38 8.23 -5.10
CA PRO A 6 -29.80 7.90 -5.00
C PRO A 6 -30.10 6.56 -5.66
N ALA A 7 -31.08 5.83 -5.13
CA ALA A 7 -31.57 4.64 -5.79
C ALA A 7 -32.08 5.00 -7.19
N PRO A 8 -31.75 4.21 -8.23
CA PRO A 8 -32.25 4.47 -9.57
C PRO A 8 -33.78 4.40 -9.54
N LYS A 9 -34.43 5.39 -10.14
CA LYS A 9 -35.88 5.33 -10.37
C LYS A 9 -36.12 4.18 -11.34
N ALA A 10 -37.01 3.25 -10.99
CA ALA A 10 -37.47 2.25 -11.93
C ALA A 10 -38.03 2.98 -13.17
N PRO A 11 -37.63 2.63 -14.40
CA PRO A 11 -38.25 3.22 -15.57
C PRO A 11 -39.74 2.87 -15.54
N ALA A 12 -40.61 3.84 -15.80
CA ALA A 12 -42.03 3.60 -16.00
C ALA A 12 -42.21 2.97 -17.39
N GLY A 13 -42.05 1.65 -17.48
CA GLY A 13 -42.17 0.96 -18.77
C GLY A 13 -41.50 -0.41 -18.75
N GLY A 14 -42.16 -1.39 -18.13
CA GLY A 14 -41.97 -2.79 -18.49
C GLY A 14 -42.83 -3.12 -19.72
N PRO A 15 -42.63 -4.28 -20.39
CA PRO A 15 -43.43 -4.70 -21.55
C PRO A 15 -44.94 -4.72 -21.31
N ASP A 16 -45.37 -4.76 -20.04
CA ASP A 16 -46.76 -4.79 -19.60
C ASP A 16 -47.33 -3.40 -19.20
N GLY A 17 -46.55 -2.32 -19.30
CA GLY A 17 -46.96 -0.99 -18.87
C GLY A 17 -47.19 -0.84 -17.36
N LYS A 18 -46.91 -1.87 -16.55
CA LYS A 18 -47.15 -1.91 -15.10
C LYS A 18 -45.87 -1.77 -14.26
N GLY A 19 -44.76 -1.37 -14.88
CA GLY A 19 -43.54 -1.00 -14.17
C GLY A 19 -42.75 -2.18 -13.57
N TRP A 20 -43.06 -3.42 -13.93
CA TRP A 20 -42.23 -4.59 -13.60
C TRP A 20 -40.98 -4.59 -14.47
N ASN A 21 -40.07 -3.65 -14.20
CA ASN A 21 -38.80 -3.62 -14.87
C ASN A 21 -37.87 -4.67 -14.27
N ARG A 22 -37.22 -5.41 -15.18
CA ARG A 22 -36.23 -6.46 -14.92
C ARG A 22 -35.49 -6.16 -13.63
N LEU A 23 -35.78 -7.01 -12.65
CA LEU A 23 -35.03 -7.17 -11.42
C LEU A 23 -33.54 -7.05 -11.73
N SER A 24 -32.95 -5.86 -11.55
CA SER A 24 -31.52 -5.82 -11.40
C SER A 24 -31.28 -6.64 -10.14
N LEU A 25 -30.40 -7.64 -10.17
CA LEU A 25 -30.09 -8.40 -8.97
C LEU A 25 -29.66 -7.49 -7.79
N ASN A 26 -29.23 -6.26 -8.09
CA ASN A 26 -28.94 -5.19 -7.13
C ASN A 26 -30.17 -4.56 -6.45
N SER A 27 -31.37 -4.60 -7.07
CA SER A 27 -32.62 -4.07 -6.48
C SER A 27 -33.25 -4.97 -5.41
N HIS A 28 -32.82 -6.23 -5.29
CA HIS A 28 -33.38 -7.18 -4.31
C HIS A 28 -32.90 -6.95 -2.87
N GLY A 29 -31.92 -6.08 -2.64
CA GLY A 29 -31.43 -5.77 -1.29
C GLY A 29 -32.26 -4.73 -0.52
N GLY A 30 -33.28 -4.11 -1.13
CA GLY A 30 -34.08 -3.06 -0.48
C GLY A 30 -33.27 -1.83 -0.03
N PHE A 31 -32.04 -1.67 -0.54
CA PHE A 31 -31.17 -0.61 -0.04
C PHE A 31 -31.67 0.76 -0.50
N PRO A 32 -31.85 1.72 0.44
CA PRO A 32 -32.12 3.11 0.12
C PRO A 32 -30.91 3.73 -0.62
N ALA A 33 -30.87 5.06 -0.72
CA ALA A 33 -29.70 5.75 -1.24
C ALA A 33 -28.40 5.28 -0.57
N GLN A 34 -27.33 5.18 -1.36
CA GLN A 34 -26.02 4.67 -0.95
C GLN A 34 -25.01 5.81 -0.76
N CYS A 35 -23.89 5.50 -0.10
CA CYS A 35 -22.78 6.41 0.09
C CYS A 35 -21.54 5.93 -0.69
N ALA A 36 -21.05 6.75 -1.62
CA ALA A 36 -19.87 6.45 -2.43
C ALA A 36 -18.57 6.28 -1.61
N LEU A 37 -18.58 6.64 -0.32
CA LEU A 37 -17.45 6.46 0.60
C LEU A 37 -17.58 5.20 1.48
N ARG A 38 -18.57 4.34 1.21
CA ARG A 38 -18.83 3.10 1.96
C ARG A 38 -18.83 1.91 1.01
N PRO A 39 -17.70 1.54 0.40
CA PRO A 39 -17.67 0.42 -0.52
C PRO A 39 -18.01 -0.89 0.19
N ARG A 40 -18.49 -1.89 -0.57
CA ARG A 40 -18.73 -3.26 -0.07
C ARG A 40 -17.98 -4.32 -0.85
N ARG A 41 -17.18 -3.91 -1.84
CA ARG A 41 -16.42 -4.75 -2.76
C ARG A 41 -15.30 -3.94 -3.40
N TRP A 42 -14.30 -4.63 -3.95
CA TRP A 42 -13.12 -4.00 -4.57
C TRP A 42 -13.46 -2.96 -5.64
N GLY A 43 -14.37 -3.28 -6.58
CA GLY A 43 -14.74 -2.33 -7.65
C GLY A 43 -15.35 -1.02 -7.12
N ALA A 44 -16.14 -1.11 -6.04
CA ALA A 44 -16.68 0.08 -5.38
C ALA A 44 -15.61 0.83 -4.57
N LEU A 45 -14.63 0.12 -4.01
CA LEU A 45 -13.48 0.75 -3.33
C LEU A 45 -12.67 1.59 -4.33
N LEU A 46 -12.42 1.08 -5.54
CA LEU A 46 -11.79 1.85 -6.61
C LEU A 46 -12.56 3.13 -6.95
N GLU A 47 -13.89 3.03 -7.08
CA GLU A 47 -14.77 4.18 -7.30
C GLU A 47 -14.84 5.14 -6.09
N SER A 48 -14.55 4.67 -4.88
CA SER A 48 -14.55 5.52 -3.68
C SER A 48 -13.38 6.50 -3.66
N HIS A 49 -12.23 6.13 -4.26
CA HIS A 49 -11.07 7.02 -4.42
C HIS A 49 -11.34 8.13 -5.46
N ASP A 50 -12.20 7.87 -6.45
CA ASP A 50 -12.69 8.88 -7.39
C ASP A 50 -14.21 8.82 -7.55
N THR A 51 -14.91 9.47 -6.60
CA THR A 51 -16.38 9.46 -6.51
C THR A 51 -17.10 10.05 -7.73
N ARG A 52 -16.40 10.70 -8.68
CA ARG A 52 -16.99 11.14 -9.96
C ARG A 52 -17.46 9.94 -10.80
N ARG A 53 -16.79 8.80 -10.63
CA ARG A 53 -17.07 7.55 -11.32
C ARG A 53 -18.10 6.69 -10.60
N ALA A 54 -18.38 7.01 -9.33
CA ALA A 54 -19.28 6.22 -8.49
C ALA A 54 -20.68 6.11 -9.10
N ARG A 55 -21.22 4.89 -9.12
CA ARG A 55 -22.60 4.61 -9.53
C ARG A 55 -23.32 3.81 -8.44
N TRP A 56 -24.65 3.90 -8.43
CA TRP A 56 -25.44 3.12 -7.48
C TRP A 56 -25.21 1.62 -7.70
N GLY A 57 -24.93 0.88 -6.62
CA GLY A 57 -24.61 -0.55 -6.64
C GLY A 57 -23.20 -0.86 -6.14
N GLY A 58 -23.09 -1.68 -5.09
CA GLY A 58 -21.81 -2.08 -4.50
C GLY A 58 -21.32 -1.22 -3.34
N PHE A 59 -22.14 -0.24 -2.91
CA PHE A 59 -21.89 0.61 -1.76
C PHE A 59 -22.88 0.33 -0.62
N GLY A 60 -22.51 0.72 0.60
CA GLY A 60 -23.33 0.67 1.80
C GLY A 60 -24.34 1.83 1.88
N PRO A 61 -25.31 1.74 2.80
CA PRO A 61 -26.38 2.73 2.90
C PRO A 61 -25.85 4.12 3.27
N CYS A 62 -26.49 5.15 2.75
CA CYS A 62 -26.25 6.54 3.16
C CYS A 62 -26.79 6.77 4.57
N VAL A 63 -25.96 7.32 5.46
CA VAL A 63 -26.33 7.61 6.86
C VAL A 63 -26.83 9.04 7.06
N ASN A 64 -26.54 9.96 6.13
CA ASN A 64 -26.86 11.39 6.28
C ASN A 64 -27.79 11.94 5.19
N ARG A 65 -28.54 11.07 4.49
CA ARG A 65 -29.58 11.42 3.51
C ARG A 65 -29.18 12.50 2.47
N GLY A 66 -27.92 12.53 2.08
CA GLY A 66 -27.39 13.47 1.09
C GLY A 66 -26.76 14.74 1.64
N ASN A 67 -26.90 15.04 2.94
CA ASN A 67 -26.14 16.13 3.57
C ASN A 67 -24.66 15.70 3.72
N CYS A 68 -23.84 16.00 2.72
CA CYS A 68 -22.46 15.52 2.67
C CYS A 68 -21.48 16.45 3.39
N ASP A 69 -21.87 17.66 3.77
CA ASP A 69 -20.97 18.64 4.37
C ASP A 69 -20.70 18.31 5.85
N ASP A 70 -21.74 17.92 6.59
CA ASP A 70 -21.64 17.48 7.99
C ASP A 70 -21.66 15.95 8.14
N CYS A 71 -21.28 15.22 7.09
CA CYS A 71 -21.38 13.77 7.09
C CYS A 71 -20.25 13.13 7.92
N PRO A 72 -20.56 12.30 8.94
CA PRO A 72 -19.53 11.67 9.78
C PRO A 72 -18.60 10.75 8.99
N VAL A 73 -19.08 10.13 7.90
CA VAL A 73 -18.25 9.29 7.01
C VAL A 73 -17.21 10.14 6.29
N ARG A 74 -17.58 11.35 5.85
CA ARG A 74 -16.66 12.27 5.17
C ARG A 74 -15.69 12.91 6.16
N ALA A 75 -16.14 13.23 7.37
CA ALA A 75 -15.28 13.72 8.45
C ALA A 75 -14.23 12.67 8.82
N ALA A 76 -14.65 11.42 9.06
CA ALA A 76 -13.73 10.32 9.36
C ALA A 76 -12.69 10.09 8.25
N LEU A 77 -13.06 10.25 6.98
CA LEU A 77 -12.09 10.14 5.87
C LEU A 77 -11.01 11.23 5.89
N ARG A 78 -11.29 12.41 6.46
CA ARG A 78 -10.33 13.50 6.59
C ARG A 78 -9.48 13.42 7.86
N GLU A 79 -10.09 12.94 8.94
CA GLU A 79 -9.52 12.98 10.29
C GLU A 79 -8.83 11.67 10.68
N GLN A 80 -9.21 10.55 10.07
CA GLN A 80 -8.72 9.22 10.43
C GLN A 80 -7.96 8.61 9.26
N CYS A 81 -6.86 7.93 9.59
CA CYS A 81 -6.02 7.21 8.63
C CYS A 81 -5.92 5.75 9.07
N THR A 82 -6.21 4.84 8.13
CA THR A 82 -5.98 3.41 8.33
C THR A 82 -4.53 3.10 8.00
N LEU A 83 -3.76 2.71 9.02
CA LEU A 83 -2.35 2.35 8.87
C LEU A 83 -2.22 0.91 8.39
N VAL A 84 -1.39 0.70 7.36
CA VAL A 84 -0.85 -0.62 7.02
C VAL A 84 0.40 -0.85 7.89
N PRO A 85 0.38 -1.77 8.86
CA PRO A 85 1.47 -1.97 9.82
C PRO A 85 2.62 -2.80 9.23
N VAL A 86 2.88 -2.68 7.92
CA VAL A 86 3.86 -3.49 7.19
C VAL A 86 4.70 -2.60 6.27
N ASN A 87 6.02 -2.65 6.42
CA ASN A 87 6.97 -2.02 5.50
C ASN A 87 7.32 -3.00 4.39
N ALA A 88 6.44 -3.08 3.39
CA ALA A 88 6.60 -3.86 2.17
C ALA A 88 6.20 -2.99 0.95
N PRO A 89 6.74 -3.29 -0.25
CA PRO A 89 6.39 -2.57 -1.47
C PRO A 89 4.95 -2.85 -1.94
N ARG A 90 4.41 -4.02 -1.60
CA ARG A 90 3.02 -4.39 -1.80
C ARG A 90 2.54 -5.25 -0.63
N VAL A 91 1.25 -5.19 -0.34
CA VAL A 91 0.58 -6.10 0.61
C VAL A 91 -0.69 -6.63 -0.03
N LEU A 92 -1.07 -7.85 0.33
CA LEU A 92 -2.32 -8.45 -0.11
C LEU A 92 -3.38 -8.19 0.97
N VAL A 93 -4.54 -7.68 0.57
CA VAL A 93 -5.71 -7.55 1.44
C VAL A 93 -6.67 -8.68 1.09
N ARG A 94 -6.77 -9.68 1.98
CA ARG A 94 -7.70 -10.81 1.83
C ARG A 94 -9.10 -10.42 2.29
N CYS A 95 -10.10 -10.77 1.49
CA CYS A 95 -11.51 -10.50 1.75
C CYS A 95 -12.18 -11.79 2.21
N GLU A 96 -12.46 -11.90 3.51
CA GLU A 96 -13.13 -13.05 4.10
C GLU A 96 -14.63 -12.77 4.28
N PRO A 97 -15.53 -13.57 3.68
CA PRO A 97 -16.96 -13.41 3.87
C PRO A 97 -17.37 -13.78 5.30
N VAL A 98 -18.31 -13.02 5.87
CA VAL A 98 -18.94 -13.31 7.17
C VAL A 98 -20.37 -13.74 6.93
N PHE A 99 -20.73 -14.94 7.38
CA PHE A 99 -22.07 -15.49 7.27
C PHE A 99 -22.76 -15.51 8.63
N ALA A 100 -24.05 -15.15 8.70
CA ALA A 100 -24.87 -15.39 9.88
C ALA A 100 -24.94 -16.88 10.19
N SER A 101 -24.95 -17.19 11.49
CA SER A 101 -25.06 -18.56 12.02
C SER A 101 -26.32 -19.32 11.58
N LYS A 102 -27.30 -18.64 10.98
CA LYS A 102 -28.59 -19.22 10.55
C LYS A 102 -28.89 -19.09 9.05
N ALA A 103 -27.97 -18.56 8.25
CA ALA A 103 -28.21 -18.35 6.82
C ALA A 103 -27.74 -19.56 6.00
N LEU A 104 -28.60 -20.56 5.82
CA LEU A 104 -28.31 -21.72 4.96
C LEU A 104 -28.36 -21.42 3.45
N PHE A 105 -29.01 -20.31 3.05
CA PHE A 105 -29.24 -19.95 1.64
C PHE A 105 -29.05 -18.45 1.35
N GLY A 106 -28.37 -17.72 2.25
CA GLY A 106 -28.05 -16.30 2.09
C GLY A 106 -26.61 -16.07 1.64
N GLY A 107 -26.37 -14.97 0.91
CA GLY A 107 -25.01 -14.47 0.71
C GLY A 107 -24.37 -13.97 2.02
N PRO A 108 -23.11 -13.52 2.00
CA PRO A 108 -22.45 -13.02 3.21
C PRO A 108 -23.14 -11.76 3.76
N ASP A 109 -23.28 -11.68 5.07
CA ASP A 109 -23.78 -10.51 5.79
C ASP A 109 -22.78 -9.36 5.75
N GLY A 110 -21.49 -9.69 5.63
CA GLY A 110 -20.40 -8.73 5.60
C GLY A 110 -19.08 -9.35 5.19
N TRP A 111 -18.02 -8.56 5.34
CA TRP A 111 -16.67 -8.94 4.97
C TRP A 111 -15.69 -8.51 6.07
N ARG A 112 -14.69 -9.34 6.32
CA ARG A 112 -13.49 -9.01 7.10
C ARG A 112 -12.33 -8.87 6.14
N LEU A 113 -11.62 -7.76 6.24
CA LEU A 113 -10.46 -7.49 5.40
C LEU A 113 -9.19 -7.70 6.22
N TRP A 114 -8.27 -8.49 5.70
CA TRP A 114 -7.06 -8.89 6.39
C TRP A 114 -5.82 -8.51 5.58
N VAL A 115 -4.89 -7.78 6.19
CA VAL A 115 -3.65 -7.37 5.52
C VAL A 115 -2.58 -8.43 5.72
N THR A 116 -2.00 -8.91 4.62
CA THR A 116 -0.99 -9.97 4.60
C THR A 116 0.28 -9.50 3.88
N THR A 117 1.42 -10.12 4.18
CA THR A 117 2.69 -9.85 3.47
C THR A 117 2.75 -10.51 2.09
N GLY A 118 1.82 -11.41 1.79
CA GLY A 118 1.72 -12.13 0.53
C GLY A 118 0.70 -13.28 0.59
N PRO A 119 0.61 -14.10 -0.48
CA PRO A 119 -0.33 -15.21 -0.54
C PRO A 119 -0.02 -16.30 0.50
N ASP A 120 1.27 -16.59 0.71
CA ASP A 120 1.76 -17.66 1.59
C ASP A 120 1.79 -17.30 3.08
N ASP A 121 1.38 -16.07 3.42
CA ASP A 121 1.33 -15.61 4.80
C ASP A 121 0.15 -16.29 5.51
N GLN A 122 0.43 -17.23 6.42
CA GLN A 122 -0.61 -17.94 7.17
C GLN A 122 -0.95 -17.28 8.51
N GLY A 123 -0.03 -16.49 9.08
CA GLY A 123 -0.16 -15.90 10.42
C GLY A 123 -0.87 -14.55 10.47
N TYR A 124 -1.44 -14.07 9.35
CA TYR A 124 -2.01 -12.72 9.28
C TYR A 124 -3.18 -12.49 10.25
N ARG A 125 -4.01 -13.51 10.50
CA ARG A 125 -5.18 -13.41 11.39
C ARG A 125 -4.77 -13.21 12.84
N GLU A 126 -3.67 -13.81 13.25
CA GLU A 126 -3.16 -13.74 14.63
C GLU A 126 -2.42 -12.42 14.88
N ARG A 127 -1.59 -11.98 13.92
CA ARG A 127 -0.87 -10.71 14.02
C ARG A 127 -1.81 -9.51 13.98
N GLN A 128 -2.83 -9.57 13.13
CA GLN A 128 -3.84 -8.52 13.06
C GLN A 128 -4.94 -8.76 14.08
N LYS A 129 -4.85 -8.19 15.29
CA LYS A 129 -5.89 -8.38 16.32
C LYS A 129 -7.31 -7.95 15.91
N ARG A 130 -7.43 -7.04 14.93
CA ARG A 130 -8.70 -6.52 14.43
C ARG A 130 -8.71 -6.47 12.89
N PRO A 131 -9.61 -7.20 12.20
CA PRO A 131 -9.77 -7.09 10.76
C PRO A 131 -10.27 -5.69 10.38
N TRP A 132 -9.92 -5.26 9.18
CA TRP A 132 -10.46 -4.05 8.58
C TRP A 132 -11.89 -4.25 8.09
N SER A 133 -12.64 -3.16 8.10
CA SER A 133 -13.84 -3.00 7.29
C SER A 133 -13.48 -2.43 5.91
N TRP A 134 -14.41 -2.48 4.97
CA TRP A 134 -14.26 -1.77 3.69
C TRP A 134 -14.12 -0.25 3.86
N GLU A 135 -14.71 0.33 4.92
CA GLU A 135 -14.54 1.75 5.24
C GLU A 135 -13.12 2.04 5.75
N ASP A 136 -12.52 1.13 6.51
CA ASP A 136 -11.11 1.25 6.88
C ASP A 136 -10.22 1.26 5.62
N ALA A 137 -10.51 0.41 4.64
CA ALA A 137 -9.77 0.36 3.38
C ALA A 137 -9.84 1.68 2.58
N THR A 138 -10.96 2.42 2.62
CA THR A 138 -11.05 3.75 1.97
C THR A 138 -10.15 4.83 2.58
N ARG A 139 -9.75 4.64 3.85
CA ARG A 139 -8.93 5.57 4.62
C ARG A 139 -7.45 5.18 4.61
N VAL A 140 -7.05 4.22 3.78
CA VAL A 140 -5.64 3.84 3.64
C VAL A 140 -4.92 4.94 2.87
N HIS A 141 -3.93 5.55 3.51
CA HIS A 141 -3.05 6.54 2.90
C HIS A 141 -1.66 5.95 2.64
N GLY A 142 -0.99 6.44 1.60
CA GLY A 142 0.35 5.97 1.23
C GLY A 142 0.35 4.67 0.42
N TRP A 143 -0.81 4.24 -0.06
CA TRP A 143 -0.97 3.05 -0.89
C TRP A 143 -1.95 3.33 -2.03
N ASP A 144 -1.58 2.85 -3.20
CA ASP A 144 -2.42 2.80 -4.39
C ASP A 144 -3.15 1.45 -4.44
N LEU A 145 -4.39 1.47 -4.94
CA LEU A 145 -5.17 0.26 -5.13
C LEU A 145 -4.64 -0.51 -6.35
N GLY A 146 -4.09 -1.69 -6.09
CA GLY A 146 -3.65 -2.62 -7.10
C GLY A 146 -4.76 -3.51 -7.64
N ARG A 147 -4.34 -4.55 -8.36
CA ARG A 147 -5.25 -5.50 -9.03
C ARG A 147 -6.04 -6.35 -8.04
N PRO A 148 -7.25 -6.81 -8.41
CA PRO A 148 -7.93 -7.86 -7.69
C PRO A 148 -7.10 -9.15 -7.75
N TYR A 149 -7.25 -9.98 -6.72
CA TYR A 149 -6.53 -11.23 -6.54
C TYR A 149 -7.51 -12.33 -6.13
N LEU A 150 -7.31 -13.54 -6.63
CA LEU A 150 -8.15 -14.70 -6.32
C LEU A 150 -7.24 -15.91 -6.22
N ASP A 151 -7.35 -16.65 -5.12
CA ASP A 151 -6.64 -17.90 -4.88
C ASP A 151 -7.53 -18.94 -4.18
N GLU A 152 -6.95 -20.06 -3.78
CA GLU A 152 -7.66 -21.13 -3.06
C GLU A 152 -8.27 -20.68 -1.71
N HIS A 153 -7.82 -19.55 -1.17
CA HIS A 153 -8.33 -18.99 0.08
C HIS A 153 -9.41 -17.92 -0.17
N GLY A 154 -9.71 -17.59 -1.43
CA GLY A 154 -10.80 -16.70 -1.82
C GLY A 154 -10.34 -15.37 -2.42
N GLU A 155 -11.21 -14.37 -2.34
CA GLU A 155 -10.98 -13.07 -2.96
C GLU A 155 -10.02 -12.19 -2.14
N GLY A 156 -9.29 -11.33 -2.84
CA GLY A 156 -8.45 -10.30 -2.25
C GLY A 156 -8.10 -9.22 -3.27
N PHE A 157 -7.24 -8.29 -2.86
CA PHE A 157 -6.68 -7.29 -3.76
C PHE A 157 -5.34 -6.79 -3.26
N TRP A 158 -4.49 -6.34 -4.17
CA TRP A 158 -3.21 -5.76 -3.82
C TRP A 158 -3.34 -4.30 -3.40
N LEU A 159 -2.58 -3.92 -2.40
CA LEU A 159 -2.21 -2.54 -2.15
C LEU A 159 -0.74 -2.37 -2.55
N GLU A 160 -0.46 -1.36 -3.36
CA GLU A 160 0.86 -1.04 -3.86
C GLU A 160 1.34 0.24 -3.20
N ARG A 161 2.55 0.26 -2.67
CA ARG A 161 3.00 1.39 -1.87
C ARG A 161 3.33 2.57 -2.78
N THR A 162 2.82 3.76 -2.46
CA THR A 162 3.06 4.96 -3.27
C THR A 162 4.35 5.64 -2.83
N THR A 163 5.20 6.06 -3.77
CA THR A 163 6.48 6.75 -3.50
C THR A 163 6.31 8.19 -2.99
N ARG A 164 5.07 8.65 -2.83
CA ARG A 164 4.75 9.99 -2.32
C ARG A 164 4.81 10.10 -0.80
N ILE A 165 4.81 8.98 -0.07
CA ILE A 165 4.76 8.95 1.40
C ILE A 165 5.84 7.99 1.92
N PRO A 166 6.57 8.32 2.99
CA PRO A 166 7.55 7.42 3.58
C PRO A 166 6.92 6.15 4.18
N ALA A 167 7.75 5.14 4.41
CA ALA A 167 7.35 3.93 5.09
C ALA A 167 6.84 4.18 6.51
N TRP A 168 5.98 3.29 6.98
CA TRP A 168 5.42 3.43 8.33
C TRP A 168 6.52 3.30 9.37
N GLY A 169 6.51 4.23 10.34
CA GLY A 169 7.53 4.30 11.39
C GLY A 169 8.93 4.69 10.90
N CYS A 170 9.11 5.06 9.62
CA CYS A 170 10.39 5.48 9.08
C CYS A 170 10.52 7.01 9.07
N ALA A 171 11.45 7.53 9.87
CA ALA A 171 11.84 8.93 9.87
C ALA A 171 13.09 9.14 9.00
N ILE A 172 13.04 10.13 8.11
CA ILE A 172 14.13 10.46 7.20
C ILE A 172 14.72 11.80 7.61
N THR A 173 16.02 11.84 7.92
CA THR A 173 16.72 13.09 8.27
C THR A 173 17.80 13.38 7.24
N THR A 174 17.81 14.60 6.71
CA THR A 174 18.78 15.05 5.70
C THR A 174 19.84 15.95 6.32
N ARG A 175 21.11 15.72 5.98
CA ARG A 175 22.24 16.58 6.33
C ARG A 175 23.04 16.93 5.09
N THR A 176 23.00 18.20 4.71
CA THR A 176 23.76 18.76 3.58
C THR A 176 25.16 19.17 4.03
N ARG A 177 26.16 18.92 3.17
CA ARG A 177 27.56 19.35 3.29
C ARG A 177 28.00 19.95 1.95
N PRO A 178 29.09 20.73 1.91
CA PRO A 178 29.54 21.37 0.66
C PRO A 178 29.76 20.42 -0.51
N SER A 179 30.20 19.19 -0.24
CA SER A 179 30.53 18.19 -1.27
C SER A 179 29.60 16.97 -1.26
N SER A 180 28.58 16.92 -0.39
CA SER A 180 27.73 15.75 -0.28
C SER A 180 26.45 15.99 0.49
N VAL A 181 25.45 15.15 0.27
CA VAL A 181 24.22 15.09 1.06
C VAL A 181 24.09 13.70 1.67
N ARG A 182 23.62 13.65 2.92
CA ARG A 182 23.37 12.39 3.64
C ARG A 182 21.94 12.31 4.11
N HIS A 183 21.29 11.19 3.83
CA HIS A 183 19.94 10.89 4.29
C HIS A 183 20.01 9.67 5.21
N ALA A 184 19.62 9.85 6.48
CA ALA A 184 19.54 8.76 7.44
C ALA A 184 18.10 8.32 7.62
N PHE A 185 17.86 7.02 7.49
CA PHE A 185 16.57 6.37 7.67
C PHE A 185 16.55 5.73 9.05
N ARG A 186 15.61 6.16 9.89
CA ARG A 186 15.43 5.63 11.25
C ARG A 186 14.08 4.97 11.40
N VAL A 187 14.05 3.79 11.99
CA VAL A 187 12.83 3.07 12.36
C VAL A 187 12.92 2.74 13.84
N SER A 188 11.91 3.13 14.62
CA SER A 188 11.92 2.97 16.09
C SER A 188 13.18 3.55 16.77
N GLY A 189 13.72 4.65 16.25
CA GLY A 189 14.95 5.29 16.73
C GLY A 189 16.26 4.68 16.18
N THR A 190 16.23 3.44 15.70
CA THR A 190 17.37 2.73 15.13
C THR A 190 17.67 3.20 13.71
N ARG A 191 18.92 3.55 13.41
CA ARG A 191 19.34 3.89 12.03
C ARG A 191 19.54 2.61 11.22
N VAL A 192 18.60 2.32 10.34
CA VAL A 192 18.59 1.10 9.52
C VAL A 192 19.21 1.30 8.13
N ALA A 193 19.26 2.55 7.64
CA ALA A 193 19.96 2.88 6.42
C ALA A 193 20.57 4.29 6.42
N LEU A 194 21.60 4.47 5.60
CA LEU A 194 22.26 5.74 5.35
C LEU A 194 22.56 5.85 3.84
N LEU A 195 21.88 6.76 3.15
CA LEU A 195 22.21 7.17 1.80
C LEU A 195 23.20 8.33 1.86
N HIS A 196 24.32 8.20 1.15
CA HIS A 196 25.31 9.25 0.95
C HIS A 196 25.40 9.54 -0.54
N HIS A 197 25.05 10.77 -0.93
CA HIS A 197 25.16 11.27 -2.30
C HIS A 197 26.33 12.24 -2.39
N HIS A 198 27.17 12.11 -3.42
CA HIS A 198 28.28 13.04 -3.68
C HIS A 198 27.80 14.20 -4.55
N GLY A 199 28.26 15.41 -4.26
CA GLY A 199 27.78 16.63 -4.91
C GLY A 199 26.38 17.07 -4.45
N GLY A 200 25.68 17.79 -5.33
CA GLY A 200 24.30 18.23 -5.11
C GLY A 200 23.33 17.06 -5.16
N CYS A 201 22.37 17.04 -4.24
CA CYS A 201 21.29 16.05 -4.25
C CYS A 201 20.24 16.49 -5.27
N ALA A 202 20.20 15.82 -6.43
CA ALA A 202 19.21 16.07 -7.49
C ALA A 202 17.96 15.19 -7.35
N HIS A 203 17.99 14.17 -6.49
CA HIS A 203 16.89 13.23 -6.34
C HIS A 203 15.77 13.82 -5.46
N GLY A 204 14.52 13.62 -5.89
CA GLY A 204 13.34 14.06 -5.14
C GLY A 204 13.05 13.22 -3.88
N GLU A 205 11.98 13.59 -3.17
CA GLU A 205 11.47 12.81 -2.03
C GLU A 205 11.06 11.39 -2.41
N GLU A 206 10.71 11.16 -3.68
CA GLU A 206 10.27 9.86 -4.19
C GLU A 206 11.35 8.77 -4.06
N LEU A 207 12.63 9.09 -4.29
CA LEU A 207 13.72 8.15 -4.04
C LEU A 207 13.80 7.80 -2.56
N LEU A 208 13.76 8.82 -1.69
CA LEU A 208 13.88 8.63 -0.25
C LEU A 208 12.72 7.77 0.26
N ASN A 209 11.51 8.04 -0.22
CA ASN A 209 10.34 7.25 0.12
C ASN A 209 10.49 5.81 -0.41
N ALA A 210 10.93 5.60 -1.65
CA ALA A 210 11.17 4.26 -2.19
C ALA A 210 12.19 3.45 -1.38
N ILE A 211 13.31 4.07 -0.96
CA ILE A 211 14.29 3.42 -0.06
C ILE A 211 13.66 3.13 1.30
N SER A 212 12.87 4.06 1.85
CA SER A 212 12.20 3.85 3.14
C SER A 212 11.26 2.64 3.11
N HIS A 213 10.64 2.33 1.97
CA HIS A 213 9.74 1.17 1.81
C HIS A 213 10.45 -0.17 1.88
N ALA A 214 11.73 -0.20 1.51
CA ALA A 214 12.58 -1.37 1.67
C ALA A 214 13.09 -1.54 3.11
N CYS A 215 13.10 -0.47 3.92
CA CYS A 215 13.55 -0.53 5.30
C CYS A 215 12.70 -1.50 6.13
N PRO A 216 13.31 -2.21 7.10
CA PRO A 216 12.56 -3.07 8.00
C PRO A 216 11.48 -2.30 8.77
N GLY A 217 10.44 -3.03 9.19
CA GLY A 217 9.42 -2.48 10.09
C GLY A 217 9.96 -2.27 11.51
N PRO A 218 9.17 -1.63 12.40
CA PRO A 218 9.51 -1.47 13.81
C PRO A 218 9.99 -2.75 14.51
N ASP A 219 9.39 -3.89 14.19
CA ASP A 219 9.71 -5.18 14.81
C ASP A 219 11.04 -5.80 14.30
N GLY A 220 11.58 -5.30 13.18
CA GLY A 220 12.83 -5.78 12.58
C GLY A 220 13.96 -4.76 12.57
N ALA A 221 13.75 -3.59 13.17
CA ALA A 221 14.74 -2.51 13.22
C ALA A 221 15.66 -2.67 14.43
N ASP A 222 16.85 -3.22 14.21
CA ASP A 222 17.86 -3.44 15.25
C ASP A 222 19.28 -3.11 14.76
N GLU A 223 20.28 -3.30 15.63
CA GLU A 223 21.70 -3.14 15.32
C GLU A 223 22.43 -4.48 15.14
N ASN A 224 21.68 -5.57 14.95
CA ASN A 224 22.23 -6.92 14.87
C ASN A 224 22.85 -7.20 13.50
N ARG A 225 23.47 -8.39 13.38
CA ARG A 225 24.07 -8.90 12.15
C ARG A 225 23.03 -8.93 11.02
N VAL A 226 23.44 -8.48 9.82
CA VAL A 226 22.61 -8.62 8.62
C VAL A 226 22.54 -10.11 8.22
N PRO A 227 21.35 -10.67 7.93
CA PRO A 227 21.17 -12.10 7.67
C PRO A 227 21.58 -12.53 6.25
N VAL A 228 22.14 -11.62 5.44
CA VAL A 228 22.58 -11.92 4.08
C VAL A 228 24.06 -12.32 4.04
N HIS A 229 24.39 -13.21 3.11
CA HIS A 229 25.74 -13.71 2.91
C HIS A 229 26.37 -13.11 1.65
N TRP A 230 27.70 -12.98 1.62
CA TRP A 230 28.42 -12.40 0.47
C TRP A 230 28.18 -13.14 -0.85
N ARG A 231 27.84 -14.43 -0.78
CA ARG A 231 27.47 -15.24 -1.97
C ARG A 231 26.20 -14.76 -2.65
N GLN A 232 25.32 -14.07 -1.93
CA GLN A 232 24.07 -13.50 -2.46
C GLN A 232 24.28 -12.11 -3.08
N ALA A 233 25.51 -11.55 -3.02
CA ALA A 233 25.77 -10.18 -3.48
C ALA A 233 25.39 -9.98 -4.95
N ALA A 234 25.67 -10.96 -5.82
CA ALA A 234 25.31 -10.89 -7.24
C ALA A 234 23.79 -10.81 -7.45
N GLU A 235 22.99 -11.59 -6.71
CA GLU A 235 21.53 -11.60 -6.79
C GLU A 235 20.88 -10.31 -6.26
N MET A 236 21.57 -9.61 -5.37
CA MET A 236 21.12 -8.35 -4.78
C MET A 236 21.63 -7.12 -5.56
N THR A 237 22.58 -7.30 -6.48
CA THR A 237 23.18 -6.20 -7.23
C THR A 237 22.20 -5.72 -8.31
N PRO A 238 21.79 -4.44 -8.29
CA PRO A 238 20.94 -3.89 -9.35
C PRO A 238 21.62 -4.01 -10.72
N PRO A 239 20.85 -4.22 -11.81
CA PRO A 239 21.41 -4.16 -13.14
C PRO A 239 21.93 -2.75 -13.43
N ALA A 240 22.81 -2.63 -14.43
CA ALA A 240 23.26 -1.32 -14.88
C ALA A 240 22.11 -0.50 -15.49
N ALA A 241 22.20 0.83 -15.38
CA ALA A 241 21.27 1.78 -15.98
C ALA A 241 22.08 2.87 -16.68
N GLY A 242 22.01 2.93 -18.02
CA GLY A 242 22.89 3.78 -18.81
C GLY A 242 24.37 3.56 -18.50
N ASP A 243 25.07 4.63 -18.14
CA ASP A 243 26.48 4.61 -17.74
C ASP A 243 26.71 4.25 -16.27
N LEU A 244 25.63 4.07 -15.50
CA LEU A 244 25.70 3.72 -14.07
C LEU A 244 25.95 2.24 -13.88
N ARG A 245 26.93 1.92 -13.04
CA ARG A 245 27.21 0.57 -12.56
C ARG A 245 26.97 0.49 -11.07
N PHE A 246 26.50 -0.67 -10.62
CA PHE A 246 26.19 -0.93 -9.21
C PHE A 246 27.07 -2.05 -8.67
N GLY A 247 27.45 -1.96 -7.40
CA GLY A 247 28.15 -3.01 -6.69
C GLY A 247 27.60 -3.20 -5.29
N VAL A 248 27.56 -4.45 -4.83
CA VAL A 248 27.10 -4.82 -3.48
C VAL A 248 28.26 -5.43 -2.68
N ASP A 249 28.61 -4.79 -1.57
CA ASP A 249 29.58 -5.29 -0.57
C ASP A 249 28.83 -5.74 0.69
N VAL A 250 28.89 -7.03 1.01
CA VAL A 250 28.23 -7.62 2.18
C VAL A 250 29.26 -7.84 3.28
N ARG A 251 29.05 -7.18 4.42
CA ARG A 251 29.82 -7.36 5.65
C ARG A 251 28.92 -7.88 6.75
N THR A 252 29.53 -8.42 7.81
CA THR A 252 28.82 -8.98 8.96
C THR A 252 27.71 -8.06 9.48
N MET A 253 28.00 -6.77 9.65
CA MET A 253 27.06 -5.81 10.25
C MET A 253 26.36 -4.90 9.23
N SER A 254 26.71 -4.98 7.94
CA SER A 254 26.20 -4.03 6.96
C SER A 254 26.25 -4.54 5.54
N VAL A 255 25.30 -4.13 4.72
CA VAL A 255 25.38 -4.22 3.26
C VAL A 255 25.59 -2.84 2.68
N LYS A 256 26.48 -2.70 1.72
CA LYS A 256 26.71 -1.45 1.00
C LYS A 256 26.37 -1.65 -0.46
N ILE A 257 25.52 -0.78 -0.99
CA ILE A 257 25.22 -0.66 -2.41
C ILE A 257 25.91 0.62 -2.89
N VAL A 258 26.78 0.52 -3.88
CA VAL A 258 27.54 1.64 -4.45
C VAL A 258 27.11 1.84 -5.89
N ALA A 259 26.75 3.07 -6.25
CA ALA A 259 26.50 3.49 -7.61
C ALA A 259 27.71 4.29 -8.11
N VAL A 260 28.28 3.88 -9.25
CA VAL A 260 29.42 4.54 -9.89
C VAL A 260 29.09 4.91 -11.33
N ASP A 261 29.65 6.02 -11.81
CA ASP A 261 29.56 6.43 -13.22
C ASP A 261 30.54 5.67 -14.13
N GLY A 262 30.53 5.95 -15.45
CA GLY A 262 31.44 5.36 -16.43
C GLY A 262 32.94 5.49 -16.06
N PRO A 263 33.41 6.67 -15.62
CA PRO A 263 34.73 6.87 -15.00
C PRO A 263 34.98 6.16 -13.66
N ARG A 264 34.02 5.39 -13.14
CA ARG A 264 34.04 4.71 -11.84
C ARG A 264 34.12 5.65 -10.63
N ARG A 265 33.65 6.89 -10.78
CA ARG A 265 33.48 7.81 -9.65
C ARG A 265 32.21 7.43 -8.90
N GLU A 266 32.30 7.40 -7.58
CA GLU A 266 31.13 7.13 -6.73
C GLU A 266 30.19 8.32 -6.76
N LEU A 267 28.96 8.07 -7.23
CA LEU A 267 27.88 9.07 -7.21
C LEU A 267 27.06 8.96 -5.93
N ALA A 268 26.74 7.73 -5.54
CA ALA A 268 25.97 7.47 -4.34
C ALA A 268 26.36 6.15 -3.68
N ARG A 269 26.15 6.09 -2.37
CA ARG A 269 26.38 4.92 -1.54
C ARG A 269 25.24 4.77 -0.55
N LEU A 270 24.57 3.63 -0.59
CA LEU A 270 23.56 3.24 0.37
C LEU A 270 24.13 2.18 1.32
N THR A 271 24.19 2.50 2.61
CA THR A 271 24.61 1.56 3.65
C THR A 271 23.40 1.09 4.44
N LEU A 272 23.22 -0.22 4.53
CA LEU A 272 22.11 -0.92 5.17
C LEU A 272 22.64 -1.64 6.41
N THR A 273 21.99 -1.47 7.56
CA THR A 273 22.42 -2.03 8.85
C THR A 273 21.26 -2.66 9.60
N GLY A 274 21.53 -3.71 10.38
CA GLY A 274 20.54 -4.43 11.18
C GLY A 274 20.07 -5.74 10.54
N SER A 275 19.44 -6.60 11.35
CA SER A 275 19.00 -7.93 10.96
C SER A 275 17.77 -7.94 10.04
N GLY A 276 17.02 -6.84 9.98
CA GLY A 276 15.82 -6.74 9.16
C GLY A 276 16.05 -6.68 7.64
N TRP A 277 17.30 -6.67 7.17
CA TRP A 277 17.65 -6.61 5.74
C TRP A 277 17.77 -8.00 5.11
N THR A 278 16.66 -8.52 4.58
CA THR A 278 16.65 -9.71 3.72
C THR A 278 17.20 -9.41 2.33
N ALA A 279 17.59 -10.43 1.57
CA ALA A 279 18.09 -10.26 0.20
C ALA A 279 17.12 -9.48 -0.70
N ASP A 280 15.81 -9.72 -0.55
CA ASP A 280 14.78 -9.02 -1.32
C ASP A 280 14.67 -7.55 -0.94
N ARG A 281 14.82 -7.21 0.35
CA ARG A 281 14.83 -5.80 0.80
C ARG A 281 16.07 -5.07 0.31
N VAL A 282 17.24 -5.72 0.35
CA VAL A 282 18.49 -5.16 -0.20
C VAL A 282 18.32 -4.90 -1.70
N ARG A 283 17.78 -5.87 -2.46
CA ARG A 283 17.51 -5.72 -3.88
C ARG A 283 16.54 -4.58 -4.15
N ALA A 284 15.42 -4.51 -3.42
CA ALA A 284 14.43 -3.44 -3.57
C ALA A 284 15.03 -2.05 -3.30
N ALA A 285 15.87 -1.92 -2.27
CA ALA A 285 16.56 -0.66 -1.98
C ALA A 285 17.56 -0.27 -3.09
N GLY A 286 18.25 -1.25 -3.67
CA GLY A 286 19.15 -1.06 -4.80
C GLY A 286 18.41 -0.67 -6.09
N GLU A 287 17.28 -1.30 -6.39
CA GLU A 287 16.42 -0.95 -7.53
C GLU A 287 15.85 0.47 -7.39
N ALA A 288 15.47 0.87 -6.18
CA ALA A 288 15.07 2.25 -5.89
C ALA A 288 16.23 3.20 -6.23
N LEU A 289 17.44 2.93 -5.73
CA LEU A 289 18.60 3.76 -6.05
C LEU A 289 18.88 3.83 -7.56
N ARG A 290 18.77 2.71 -8.27
CA ARG A 290 18.96 2.65 -9.72
C ARG A 290 17.95 3.51 -10.47
N THR A 291 16.67 3.38 -10.15
CA THR A 291 15.57 4.05 -10.86
C THR A 291 15.68 5.58 -10.81
N TYR A 292 16.13 6.15 -9.69
CA TYR A 292 16.16 7.61 -9.52
C TYR A 292 17.52 8.27 -9.73
N LEU A 293 18.58 7.48 -10.01
CA LEU A 293 19.86 8.04 -10.44
C LEU A 293 20.00 8.09 -11.97
N ASP A 294 19.13 7.39 -12.70
CA ASP A 294 19.05 7.39 -14.18
C ASP A 294 18.32 8.62 -14.75
N HIS A 295 17.95 9.58 -13.89
CA HIS A 295 17.23 10.81 -14.21
C HIS A 295 18.01 12.04 -13.71
#